data_AF-A0A1H1RSA8-F1
#
_entry.id   AF-A0A1H1RSA8-F1
#
_cell.length_a   1.000
_cell.length_b   1.000
_cell.length_c   1.000
_cell.angle_alpha   90.00
_cell.angle_beta   90.00
_cell.angle_gamma   90.00
#
_symmetry.space_group_name_H-M   'P 1'
#
loop_
_entity.id
_entity.type
_entity.pdbx_description
1 polymer ?
#
loop_
_entity_poly.entity_id
_entity_poly.type
_entity_poly.pdbx_seq_one_letter_code
_entity_poly.pdbx_strand_id
1 'polypeptide(L)'
;MYDVVVAIYGQRMSEYADAIRELGDCGVIRAFQWAWGSARKSTLKSFDPKTGHDQGWLGYTAYKIFTARLDRVFSTGHFEVRSNQSQAERQLLVSTGLSETEYLTMPTLPSGLVVHDDLNGSQGWRRENWRTLLQSFGGQHVDRIMWSQKSQTKRGVARQPDPDQQPLPRDVLDLRMAADLGDEIFAPPETAHQAVTLVCAYAIHLASGETELHLGRPRQNRRGEKAWYWRKRIDPGGDNDGDEGGVLQPSRAPSPLPADKLTL
;
A
#
# COMPACT_ATOMS: atom_id res chain seq x y z
N MET A 1 -19.34 29.25 -23.97
CA MET A 1 -19.76 28.30 -22.91
C MET A 1 -19.16 26.88 -23.11
N TYR A 2 -18.30 26.65 -24.11
CA TYR A 2 -17.55 25.40 -24.25
C TYR A 2 -16.11 25.48 -23.67
N ASP A 3 -15.54 26.69 -23.54
CA ASP A 3 -14.18 26.88 -23.02
C ASP A 3 -14.03 26.83 -21.50
N VAL A 4 -15.13 26.96 -20.74
CA VAL A 4 -15.06 26.90 -19.26
C VAL A 4 -15.03 25.45 -18.77
N VAL A 5 -15.54 24.50 -19.56
CA VAL A 5 -15.54 23.08 -19.17
C VAL A 5 -14.14 22.48 -19.32
N VAL A 6 -13.37 22.90 -20.32
CA VAL A 6 -12.00 22.41 -20.55
C VAL A 6 -11.02 22.92 -19.47
N ALA A 7 -11.25 24.13 -18.93
CA ALA A 7 -10.41 24.70 -17.87
C ALA A 7 -10.59 24.05 -16.49
N ILE A 8 -11.68 23.30 -16.26
CA ILE A 8 -11.93 22.57 -15.00
C ILE A 8 -11.33 21.15 -15.04
N TYR A 9 -10.98 20.64 -16.22
CA TYR A 9 -10.14 19.45 -16.38
C TYR A 9 -8.66 19.81 -16.23
N GLY A 10 -8.30 20.44 -15.10
CA GLY A 10 -6.93 20.34 -14.61
C GLY A 10 -6.55 18.87 -14.65
N GLN A 11 -5.46 18.54 -15.35
CA GLN A 11 -4.98 17.18 -15.58
C GLN A 11 -5.15 16.36 -14.29
N ARG A 12 -6.16 15.49 -14.23
CA ARG A 12 -6.28 14.54 -13.12
C ARG A 12 -5.08 13.63 -13.31
N MET A 13 -4.06 13.82 -12.49
CA MET A 13 -2.93 12.92 -12.41
C MET A 13 -3.47 11.52 -12.11
N SER A 14 -2.82 10.48 -12.65
CA SER A 14 -3.20 9.09 -12.36
C SER A 14 -3.26 8.83 -10.84
N GLU A 15 -4.09 7.90 -10.37
CA GLU A 15 -4.17 7.50 -8.95
C GLU A 15 -2.78 7.26 -8.33
N TYR A 16 -1.88 6.65 -9.11
CA TYR A 16 -0.47 6.46 -8.75
C TYR A 16 0.21 7.78 -8.37
N ALA A 17 0.16 8.78 -9.26
CA ALA A 17 0.85 10.04 -9.08
C ALA A 17 0.26 10.84 -7.91
N ASP A 18 -1.06 10.83 -7.73
CA ASP A 18 -1.71 11.45 -6.57
C ASP A 18 -1.31 10.77 -5.27
N ALA A 19 -1.35 9.43 -5.20
CA ALA A 19 -0.96 8.68 -4.02
C ALA A 19 0.51 8.92 -3.64
N ILE A 20 1.43 8.83 -4.61
CA ILE A 20 2.86 8.99 -4.35
C ILE A 20 3.18 10.43 -3.95
N ARG A 21 2.60 11.43 -4.62
CA ARG A 21 2.79 12.84 -4.29
C ARG A 21 2.23 13.15 -2.90
N GLU A 22 0.96 12.85 -2.65
CA GLU A 22 0.30 13.23 -1.39
C GLU A 22 0.90 12.54 -0.17
N LEU A 23 1.23 11.25 -0.27
CA LEU A 23 1.89 10.52 0.81
C LEU A 23 3.38 10.87 0.95
N GLY A 24 4.03 11.23 -0.17
CA GLY A 24 5.42 11.67 -0.19
C GLY A 24 5.63 13.03 0.46
N ASP A 25 4.86 14.03 0.02
CA ASP A 25 4.97 15.44 0.44
C ASP A 25 4.79 15.61 1.94
N CYS A 26 3.88 14.84 2.55
CA CYS A 26 3.66 14.87 4.00
C CYS A 26 4.54 13.89 4.80
N GLY A 27 5.49 13.20 4.15
CA GLY A 27 6.46 12.33 4.81
C GLY A 27 5.94 10.95 5.22
N VAL A 28 4.73 10.55 4.83
CA VAL A 28 4.17 9.22 5.13
C VAL A 28 5.00 8.11 4.50
N ILE A 29 5.47 8.28 3.26
CA ILE A 29 6.37 7.28 2.63
C ILE A 29 7.67 7.13 3.43
N ARG A 30 8.26 8.23 3.91
CA ARG A 30 9.46 8.20 4.76
C ARG A 30 9.20 7.50 6.09
N ALA A 31 8.01 7.66 6.67
CA ALA A 31 7.61 6.93 7.87
C ALA A 31 7.54 5.42 7.62
N PHE A 32 6.96 4.96 6.49
CA PHE A 32 6.99 3.55 6.10
C PHE A 32 8.42 3.01 5.91
N GLN A 33 9.27 3.77 5.22
CA GLN A 33 10.69 3.44 5.02
C GLN A 33 11.44 3.30 6.35
N TRP A 34 11.30 4.26 7.26
CA TRP A 34 11.92 4.20 8.57
C TRP A 34 11.41 3.01 9.38
N ALA A 35 10.09 2.83 9.45
CA ALA A 35 9.46 1.78 10.23
C ALA A 35 9.87 0.39 9.72
N TRP A 36 9.94 0.19 8.40
CA TRP A 36 10.44 -1.05 7.82
C TRP A 36 11.94 -1.23 8.06
N GLY A 37 12.73 -0.17 7.89
CA GLY A 37 14.17 -0.18 8.12
C GLY A 37 14.54 -0.56 9.55
N SER A 38 13.79 -0.06 10.53
CA SER A 38 13.90 -0.43 11.95
C SER A 38 13.43 -1.86 12.20
N ALA A 39 12.27 -2.23 11.66
CA ALA A 39 11.69 -3.56 11.86
C ALA A 39 12.59 -4.67 11.30
N ARG A 40 13.07 -4.54 10.05
CA ARG A 40 13.93 -5.55 9.43
C ARG A 40 15.23 -5.77 10.19
N LYS A 41 15.87 -4.69 10.68
CA LYS A 41 17.11 -4.76 11.46
C LYS A 41 16.88 -5.53 12.75
N SER A 42 15.79 -5.21 13.45
CA SER A 42 15.41 -5.88 14.70
C SER A 42 15.08 -7.36 14.46
N THR A 43 14.29 -7.68 13.43
CA THR A 43 13.93 -9.06 13.08
C THR A 43 15.15 -9.89 12.72
N LEU A 44 16.04 -9.39 11.84
CA LEU A 44 17.24 -10.11 11.42
C LEU A 44 18.24 -10.31 12.56
N LYS A 45 18.36 -9.35 13.48
CA LYS A 45 19.21 -9.48 14.67
C LYS A 45 18.77 -10.63 15.59
N SER A 46 17.47 -10.90 15.68
CA SER A 46 16.89 -11.95 16.51
C SER A 46 16.64 -13.26 15.76
N PHE A 47 16.99 -13.34 14.47
CA PHE A 47 16.78 -14.52 13.66
C PHE A 47 17.90 -15.56 13.91
N ASP A 48 17.53 -16.78 14.29
CA ASP A 48 18.44 -17.91 14.38
C ASP A 48 17.77 -19.17 13.78
N PRO A 49 18.21 -19.65 12.60
CA PRO A 49 17.62 -20.84 12.00
C PRO A 49 17.91 -22.11 12.83
N LYS A 50 18.94 -22.13 13.68
CA LYS A 50 19.29 -23.29 14.51
C LYS A 50 18.31 -23.50 15.66
N THR A 51 17.56 -22.47 16.04
CA THR A 51 16.50 -22.55 17.06
C THR A 51 15.12 -22.78 16.44
N GLY A 52 15.06 -23.12 15.14
CA GLY A 52 13.81 -23.41 14.43
C GLY A 52 13.11 -22.19 13.84
N HIS A 53 13.77 -21.03 13.75
CA HIS A 53 13.19 -19.88 13.06
C HIS A 53 13.17 -20.14 11.54
N ASP A 54 12.00 -19.96 10.92
CA ASP A 54 11.79 -20.18 9.50
C ASP A 54 11.27 -18.91 8.78
N GLN A 55 10.89 -19.05 7.51
CA GLN A 55 10.31 -17.94 6.72
C GLN A 55 9.00 -17.41 7.32
N GLY A 56 8.22 -18.26 7.97
CA GLY A 56 6.99 -17.88 8.66
C GLY A 56 7.30 -17.03 9.89
N TRP A 57 8.29 -17.43 10.68
CA TRP A 57 8.80 -16.66 11.81
C TRP A 57 9.28 -15.27 11.38
N LEU A 58 10.08 -15.19 10.30
CA LEU A 58 10.53 -13.89 9.76
C LEU A 58 9.35 -13.00 9.40
N GLY A 59 8.38 -13.54 8.65
CA GLY A 59 7.21 -12.78 8.21
C GLY A 59 6.35 -12.27 9.36
N TYR A 60 6.05 -13.14 10.33
CA TYR A 60 5.20 -12.79 11.47
C TYR A 60 5.88 -11.87 12.47
N THR A 61 7.16 -12.11 12.78
CA THR A 61 7.93 -11.24 13.68
C THR A 61 8.16 -9.87 13.07
N ALA A 62 8.51 -9.80 11.78
CA ALA A 62 8.63 -8.53 11.06
C ALA A 62 7.31 -7.77 11.03
N TYR A 63 6.18 -8.44 10.80
CA TYR A 63 4.85 -7.83 10.88
C TYR A 63 4.61 -7.11 12.20
N LYS A 64 4.83 -7.81 13.33
CA LYS A 64 4.56 -7.27 14.67
C LYS A 64 5.43 -6.07 14.98
N ILE A 65 6.72 -6.15 14.67
CA ILE A 65 7.64 -5.03 14.91
C ILE A 65 7.30 -3.87 13.96
N PHE A 66 7.01 -4.15 12.69
CA PHE A 66 6.68 -3.13 11.70
C PHE A 66 5.41 -2.35 12.06
N THR A 67 4.33 -3.03 12.45
CA THR A 67 3.13 -2.39 13.01
C THR A 67 3.49 -1.47 14.17
N ALA A 68 4.24 -1.97 15.16
CA ALA A 68 4.58 -1.19 16.34
C ALA A 68 5.43 0.05 15.99
N ARG A 69 6.27 -0.02 14.94
CA ARG A 69 7.02 1.13 14.43
C ARG A 69 6.11 2.11 13.69
N LEU A 70 5.15 1.65 12.90
CA LEU A 70 4.18 2.52 12.23
C LEU A 70 3.32 3.26 13.24
N ASP A 71 2.77 2.56 14.23
CA ASP A 71 1.99 3.19 15.31
C ASP A 71 2.80 4.26 16.04
N ARG A 72 4.08 4.01 16.23
CA ARG A 72 4.99 4.95 16.89
C ARG A 72 5.26 6.20 16.07
N VAL A 73 5.67 6.06 14.81
CA VAL A 73 6.00 7.21 13.95
C VAL A 73 4.76 8.04 13.61
N PHE A 74 3.57 7.41 13.57
CA PHE A 74 2.30 8.11 13.37
C PHE A 74 1.65 8.60 14.66
N SER A 75 2.22 8.28 15.84
CA SER A 75 1.60 8.58 17.14
C SER A 75 0.16 8.06 17.25
N THR A 76 -0.04 6.80 16.85
CA THR A 76 -1.33 6.10 16.90
C THR A 76 -1.28 4.87 17.80
N GLY A 77 -2.44 4.26 18.07
CA GLY A 77 -2.53 3.02 18.83
C GLY A 77 -1.90 3.16 20.22
N HIS A 78 -0.95 2.28 20.55
CA HIS A 78 -0.26 2.32 21.85
C HIS A 78 0.67 3.53 22.05
N PHE A 79 0.97 4.29 20.99
CA PHE A 79 1.87 5.44 21.01
C PHE A 79 1.12 6.77 20.82
N GLU A 80 -0.20 6.77 21.03
CA GLU A 80 -1.01 7.98 20.92
C GLU A 80 -0.55 9.06 21.90
N VAL A 81 -0.24 10.24 21.35
CA VAL A 81 0.18 11.41 22.11
C VAL A 81 -1.05 12.19 22.57
N ARG A 82 -1.20 12.34 23.88
CA ARG A 82 -2.31 13.07 24.50
C ARG A 82 -1.93 14.53 24.75
N SER A 83 -2.92 15.42 24.62
CA SER A 83 -2.74 16.86 24.81
C SER A 83 -2.21 17.25 26.20
N ASN A 84 -2.54 16.46 27.22
CA ASN A 84 -2.10 16.68 28.61
C ASN A 84 -0.71 16.13 28.96
N GLN A 85 -0.04 15.41 28.05
CA GLN A 85 1.30 14.89 28.30
C GLN A 85 2.36 15.98 28.14
N SER A 86 3.32 16.00 29.06
CA SER A 86 4.53 16.80 28.95
C SER A 86 5.41 16.32 27.78
N GLN A 87 6.32 17.18 27.31
CA GLN A 87 7.26 16.81 26.25
C GLN A 87 8.14 15.61 26.62
N ALA A 88 8.58 15.52 27.88
CA ALA A 88 9.40 14.41 28.37
C ALA A 88 8.64 13.09 28.36
N GLU A 89 7.36 13.08 28.75
CA GLU A 89 6.51 11.88 28.70
C GLU A 89 6.28 11.42 27.26
N ARG A 90 6.02 12.36 26.34
CA ARG A 90 5.87 12.04 24.90
C ARG A 90 7.15 11.46 24.33
N GLN A 91 8.29 12.05 24.65
CA GLN A 91 9.60 11.57 24.21
C GLN A 91 9.87 10.16 24.72
N LEU A 92 9.65 9.91 26.02
CA LEU A 92 9.84 8.59 26.63
C LEU A 92 8.92 7.54 25.99
N LEU A 93 7.64 7.90 25.75
CA LEU A 93 6.66 7.01 25.12
C LEU A 93 7.14 6.52 23.74
N VAL A 94 7.62 7.43 22.90
CA VAL A 94 8.05 7.09 21.54
C VAL A 94 9.48 6.53 21.48
N SER A 95 10.37 6.83 22.42
CA SER A 95 11.75 6.33 22.40
C SER A 95 11.90 4.93 23.01
N THR A 96 10.98 4.50 23.88
CA THR A 96 11.09 3.23 24.60
C THR A 96 11.14 2.02 23.64
N GLY A 97 12.18 1.19 23.78
CA GLY A 97 12.38 0.00 22.94
C GLY A 97 12.89 0.30 21.52
N LEU A 98 13.40 1.51 21.28
CA LEU A 98 14.25 1.86 20.14
C LEU A 98 15.72 1.91 20.57
N SER A 99 16.62 1.60 19.63
CA SER A 99 18.00 2.06 19.74
C SER A 99 18.07 3.59 19.58
N GLU A 100 19.15 4.19 20.08
CA GLU A 100 19.39 5.63 19.94
C GLU A 100 19.34 6.06 18.47
N THR A 101 19.98 5.30 17.58
CA THR A 101 19.97 5.59 16.13
C THR A 101 18.57 5.51 15.53
N GLU A 102 17.76 4.51 15.90
CA GLU A 102 16.38 4.42 15.41
C GLU A 102 15.53 5.60 15.88
N TYR A 103 15.70 6.01 17.14
CA TYR A 103 15.00 7.16 17.69
C TYR A 103 15.41 8.46 17.00
N LEU A 104 16.72 8.72 16.85
CA LEU A 104 17.23 9.94 16.21
C LEU A 104 16.88 10.04 14.72
N THR A 105 16.69 8.91 14.04
CA THR A 105 16.32 8.88 12.61
C THR A 105 14.82 8.76 12.37
N MET A 106 14.01 8.70 13.43
CA MET A 106 12.55 8.61 13.33
C MET A 106 11.98 9.89 12.72
N PRO A 107 11.21 9.81 11.62
CA PRO A 107 10.55 10.97 11.04
C PRO A 107 9.63 11.65 12.06
N THR A 108 9.68 12.98 12.12
CA THR A 108 8.74 13.77 12.92
C THR A 108 7.56 14.16 12.04
N LEU A 109 6.36 13.69 12.40
CA LEU A 109 5.12 13.99 11.71
C LEU A 109 4.13 14.70 12.65
N PRO A 110 3.27 15.60 12.14
CA PRO A 110 2.18 16.15 12.94
C PRO A 110 1.27 15.03 13.48
N SER A 111 0.93 15.10 14.77
CA SER A 111 -0.05 14.19 15.36
C SER A 111 -1.39 14.32 14.65
N GLY A 112 -2.03 13.18 14.34
CA GLY A 112 -3.30 13.14 13.61
C GLY A 112 -3.18 13.31 12.09
N LEU A 113 -1.98 13.52 11.54
CA LEU A 113 -1.76 13.47 10.07
C LEU A 113 -2.19 12.11 9.49
N VAL A 114 -1.90 11.05 10.23
CA VAL A 114 -2.28 9.67 9.94
C VAL A 114 -3.07 9.15 11.12
N VAL A 115 -4.20 8.51 10.85
CA VAL A 115 -5.04 7.88 11.87
C VAL A 115 -5.00 6.36 11.74
N HIS A 116 -5.13 5.66 12.85
CA HIS A 116 -5.36 4.21 12.83
C HIS A 116 -6.76 3.95 12.26
N ASP A 117 -6.86 3.07 11.27
CA ASP A 117 -8.07 2.89 10.47
C ASP A 117 -8.15 1.45 9.93
N ASP A 118 -8.55 0.56 10.82
CA ASP A 118 -8.66 -0.87 10.53
C ASP A 118 -9.77 -1.15 9.53
N LEU A 119 -9.50 -2.09 8.62
CA LEU A 119 -10.51 -2.59 7.70
C LEU A 119 -10.79 -4.06 8.02
N ASN A 120 -11.99 -4.37 8.50
CA ASN A 120 -12.44 -5.73 8.83
C ASN A 120 -11.41 -6.50 9.68
N GLY A 121 -10.93 -5.86 10.76
CA GLY A 121 -9.93 -6.42 11.68
C GLY A 121 -8.50 -6.52 11.12
N SER A 122 -8.25 -6.07 9.88
CA SER A 122 -6.88 -5.91 9.36
C SER A 122 -6.36 -4.52 9.70
N GLN A 123 -5.20 -4.48 10.33
CA GLN A 123 -4.58 -3.22 10.76
C GLN A 123 -4.31 -2.28 9.58
N GLY A 124 -4.70 -1.03 9.75
CA GLY A 124 -4.60 0.00 8.72
C GLY A 124 -4.24 1.37 9.25
N TRP A 125 -3.62 2.16 8.38
CA TRP A 125 -3.30 3.57 8.64
C TRP A 125 -3.87 4.41 7.50
N ARG A 126 -4.55 5.51 7.83
CA ARG A 126 -5.18 6.36 6.83
C ARG A 126 -4.70 7.80 6.93
N ARG A 127 -4.35 8.35 5.77
CA ARG A 127 -4.16 9.79 5.54
C ARG A 127 -5.21 10.23 4.54
N GLU A 128 -6.15 11.07 4.97
CA GLU A 128 -7.29 11.52 4.15
C GLU A 128 -7.97 10.36 3.40
N ASN A 129 -7.79 10.30 2.07
CA ASN A 129 -8.39 9.32 1.18
C ASN A 129 -7.55 8.05 0.97
N TRP A 130 -6.35 7.95 1.56
CA TRP A 130 -5.43 6.82 1.35
C TRP A 130 -5.35 5.97 2.61
N ARG A 131 -5.99 4.79 2.58
CA ARG A 131 -5.83 3.77 3.62
C ARG A 131 -4.75 2.81 3.19
N THR A 132 -3.80 2.48 4.05
CA THR A 132 -2.74 1.51 3.76
C THR A 132 -2.86 0.32 4.70
N LEU A 133 -2.87 -0.89 4.14
CA LEU A 133 -2.79 -2.13 4.91
C LEU A 133 -1.47 -2.86 4.63
N LEU A 134 -0.98 -3.65 5.58
CA LEU A 134 0.24 -4.44 5.41
C LEU A 134 0.00 -5.82 4.77
N GLN A 135 0.95 -6.31 3.95
CA GLN A 135 0.94 -7.69 3.44
C GLN A 135 2.35 -8.28 3.34
N SER A 136 2.64 -9.33 4.10
CA SER A 136 3.85 -10.14 3.87
C SER A 136 3.69 -11.02 2.62
N PHE A 137 4.74 -11.14 1.81
CA PHE A 137 4.74 -12.05 0.64
C PHE A 137 5.81 -13.15 0.67
N GLY A 138 6.53 -13.30 1.79
CA GLY A 138 7.18 -14.55 2.19
C GLY A 138 8.17 -15.16 1.19
N GLY A 139 8.90 -14.34 0.44
CA GLY A 139 9.99 -14.80 -0.45
C GLY A 139 9.59 -15.15 -1.88
N GLN A 140 8.30 -15.04 -2.24
CA GLN A 140 7.91 -15.00 -3.66
C GLN A 140 8.18 -13.62 -4.25
N HIS A 141 8.11 -13.47 -5.57
CA HIS A 141 8.17 -12.14 -6.18
C HIS A 141 6.89 -11.33 -5.85
N VAL A 142 7.01 -10.03 -5.56
CA VAL A 142 5.87 -9.16 -5.23
C VAL A 142 4.76 -9.17 -6.30
N ASP A 143 5.11 -9.38 -7.56
CA ASP A 143 4.15 -9.49 -8.68
C ASP A 143 3.38 -10.81 -8.73
N ARG A 144 3.77 -11.80 -7.91
CA ARG A 144 3.15 -13.12 -7.85
C ARG A 144 2.18 -13.28 -6.69
N ILE A 145 1.91 -12.21 -5.93
CA ILE A 145 0.91 -12.27 -4.86
C ILE A 145 -0.45 -12.67 -5.46
N MET A 146 -0.97 -13.82 -5.03
CA MET A 146 -2.30 -14.29 -5.41
C MET A 146 -3.34 -13.71 -4.47
N TRP A 147 -3.90 -12.55 -4.80
CA TRP A 147 -4.89 -11.87 -3.96
C TRP A 147 -6.14 -12.70 -3.76
N SER A 148 -6.54 -13.49 -4.76
CA SER A 148 -7.64 -14.46 -4.69
C SER A 148 -7.52 -15.50 -3.59
N GLN A 149 -6.31 -15.75 -3.07
CA GLN A 149 -6.02 -16.70 -1.99
C GLN A 149 -5.75 -16.02 -0.64
N LYS A 150 -5.82 -14.68 -0.58
CA LYS A 150 -5.67 -13.93 0.67
C LYS A 150 -6.99 -13.85 1.45
N SER A 151 -6.94 -13.25 2.65
CA SER A 151 -8.11 -13.06 3.50
C SER A 151 -9.25 -12.33 2.77
N GLN A 152 -10.48 -12.49 3.26
CA GLN A 152 -11.65 -11.81 2.68
C GLN A 152 -11.43 -10.30 2.56
N THR A 153 -10.83 -9.67 3.56
CA THR A 153 -10.44 -8.24 3.52
C THR A 153 -9.53 -7.93 2.35
N LYS A 154 -8.43 -8.67 2.17
CA LYS A 154 -7.46 -8.42 1.09
C LYS A 154 -8.05 -8.69 -0.29
N ARG A 155 -8.90 -9.71 -0.41
CA ARG A 155 -9.70 -9.96 -1.61
C ARG A 155 -10.62 -8.79 -1.93
N GLY A 156 -11.32 -8.24 -0.93
CA GLY A 156 -12.15 -7.04 -1.09
C GLY A 156 -11.34 -5.83 -1.56
N VAL A 157 -10.17 -5.58 -0.96
CA VAL A 157 -9.26 -4.51 -1.36
C VAL A 157 -8.78 -4.68 -2.81
N ALA A 158 -8.44 -5.90 -3.23
CA ALA A 158 -8.02 -6.18 -4.60
C ALA A 158 -9.17 -6.06 -5.63
N ARG A 159 -10.43 -6.14 -5.19
CA ARG A 159 -11.63 -5.98 -6.02
C ARG A 159 -12.16 -4.55 -6.13
N GLN A 160 -11.58 -3.61 -5.39
CA GLN A 160 -11.91 -2.19 -5.55
C GLN A 160 -11.78 -1.80 -7.06
N PRO A 161 -12.63 -0.89 -7.57
CA PRO A 161 -12.69 -0.53 -8.99
C PRO A 161 -11.34 -0.17 -9.61
N ASP A 162 -11.22 -0.41 -10.92
CA ASP A 162 -10.05 -0.02 -11.70
C ASP A 162 -9.83 1.50 -11.58
N PRO A 163 -8.63 1.96 -11.19
CA PRO A 163 -8.34 3.39 -11.01
C PRO A 163 -8.53 4.22 -12.29
N ASP A 164 -8.40 3.60 -13.47
CA ASP A 164 -8.54 4.27 -14.76
C ASP A 164 -9.97 4.18 -15.32
N GLN A 165 -10.85 3.41 -14.66
CA GLN A 165 -12.24 3.31 -15.08
C GLN A 165 -12.99 4.59 -14.70
N GLN A 166 -13.55 5.27 -15.70
CA GLN A 166 -14.44 6.40 -15.46
C GLN A 166 -15.61 5.96 -14.58
N PRO A 167 -15.94 6.70 -13.52
CA PRO A 167 -17.10 6.39 -12.71
C PRO A 167 -18.33 6.41 -13.63
N LEU A 168 -19.05 5.29 -13.68
CA LEU A 168 -20.33 5.25 -14.38
C LEU A 168 -21.27 6.30 -13.74
N PRO A 169 -22.10 6.98 -14.53
CA PRO A 169 -23.16 7.82 -13.98
C PRO A 169 -23.97 7.01 -12.96
N ARG A 170 -24.17 7.54 -11.75
CA ARG A 170 -24.84 6.84 -10.64
C ARG A 170 -26.17 6.22 -11.07
N ASP A 171 -26.90 6.92 -11.93
CA ASP A 171 -28.20 6.50 -12.47
C ASP A 171 -28.16 5.15 -13.20
N VAL A 172 -27.02 4.75 -13.78
CA VAL A 172 -26.85 3.46 -14.49
C VAL A 172 -26.53 2.32 -13.52
N LEU A 173 -25.88 2.62 -12.38
CA LEU A 173 -25.54 1.62 -11.37
C LEU A 173 -26.77 1.24 -10.54
N ASP A 174 -27.58 2.23 -10.17
CA ASP A 174 -28.83 2.02 -9.42
C ASP A 174 -29.85 1.19 -10.23
N LEU A 175 -29.91 1.38 -11.56
CA LEU A 175 -30.75 0.60 -12.46
C LEU A 175 -30.28 -0.85 -12.65
N ARG A 176 -28.96 -1.13 -12.61
CA ARG A 176 -28.44 -2.51 -12.72
C ARG A 176 -28.50 -3.27 -11.41
N MET A 177 -28.37 -2.59 -10.26
CA MET A 177 -28.46 -3.23 -8.95
C MET A 177 -29.90 -3.62 -8.58
N ALA A 178 -30.90 -2.87 -9.06
CA ALA A 178 -32.30 -3.20 -8.84
C ALA A 178 -32.81 -4.40 -9.67
N ALA A 179 -32.10 -4.77 -10.75
CA ALA A 179 -32.57 -5.80 -11.68
C ALA A 179 -32.03 -7.22 -11.39
N ASP A 180 -30.99 -7.38 -10.57
CA ASP A 180 -30.18 -8.61 -10.58
C ASP A 180 -29.92 -9.31 -9.23
N LEU A 181 -30.54 -8.87 -8.12
CA LEU A 181 -30.36 -9.54 -6.81
C LEU A 181 -31.66 -9.68 -6.02
N GLY A 182 -32.22 -10.89 -6.06
CA GLY A 182 -32.87 -11.48 -4.89
C GLY A 182 -31.80 -11.89 -3.88
N ASP A 183 -32.07 -11.62 -2.60
CA ASP A 183 -31.39 -12.12 -1.41
C ASP A 183 -29.86 -11.98 -1.33
N GLU A 184 -29.40 -10.77 -0.99
CA GLU A 184 -28.51 -10.52 0.16
C GLU A 184 -28.36 -9.00 0.33
N ILE A 185 -28.87 -8.47 1.43
CA ILE A 185 -28.86 -7.04 1.76
C ILE A 185 -27.42 -6.61 2.05
N PHE A 186 -26.65 -6.28 1.02
CA PHE A 186 -25.56 -5.31 1.15
C PHE A 186 -26.21 -3.93 1.17
N ALA A 187 -26.51 -3.43 2.37
CA ALA A 187 -26.71 -2.00 2.53
C ALA A 187 -25.44 -1.30 1.99
N PRO A 188 -25.54 -0.43 0.97
CA PRO A 188 -24.40 0.37 0.56
C PRO A 188 -24.00 1.21 1.78
N PRO A 189 -22.74 1.15 2.26
CA PRO A 189 -22.36 1.97 3.39
C PRO A 189 -22.55 3.44 3.01
N GLU A 190 -23.27 4.15 3.88
CA GLU A 190 -23.59 5.56 3.76
C GLU A 190 -22.37 6.39 3.34
N THR A 191 -22.64 7.35 2.47
CA THR A 191 -21.72 8.32 1.89
C THR A 191 -20.90 9.09 2.94
N ALA A 192 -19.72 8.56 3.25
CA ALA A 192 -18.52 9.30 3.60
C ALA A 192 -17.39 8.68 2.76
N HIS A 193 -16.71 9.50 1.94
CA HIS A 193 -15.62 9.10 1.02
C HIS A 193 -14.93 7.78 1.40
N GLN A 194 -15.27 6.66 0.72
CA GLN A 194 -14.57 5.40 0.91
C GLN A 194 -13.10 5.63 0.50
N ALA A 195 -12.21 5.63 1.48
CA ALA A 195 -10.78 5.76 1.24
C ALA A 195 -10.30 4.67 0.27
N VAL A 196 -9.50 5.07 -0.72
CA VAL A 196 -8.79 4.13 -1.58
C VAL A 196 -7.82 3.34 -0.71
N THR A 197 -7.99 2.01 -0.70
CA THR A 197 -7.14 1.14 0.10
C THR A 197 -5.97 0.62 -0.73
N LEU A 198 -4.78 1.05 -0.36
CA LEU A 198 -3.48 0.60 -0.83
C LEU A 198 -2.95 -0.56 0.02
N VAL A 199 -1.96 -1.27 -0.51
CA VAL A 199 -1.21 -2.28 0.23
C VAL A 199 0.26 -1.93 0.25
N CYS A 200 0.82 -1.90 1.46
CA CYS A 200 2.26 -1.89 1.69
C CYS A 200 2.72 -3.36 1.86
N ALA A 201 3.32 -3.89 0.80
CA ALA A 201 3.81 -5.26 0.72
C ALA A 201 5.28 -5.32 1.15
N TYR A 202 5.62 -6.29 1.98
CA TYR A 202 6.99 -6.44 2.51
C TYR A 202 7.45 -7.90 2.53
N ALA A 203 8.77 -8.09 2.46
CA ALA A 203 9.39 -9.41 2.63
C ALA A 203 10.82 -9.30 3.18
N ILE A 204 11.21 -10.35 3.91
CA ILE A 204 12.61 -10.67 4.23
C ILE A 204 12.86 -12.05 3.62
N HIS A 205 13.81 -12.14 2.71
CA HIS A 205 14.19 -13.38 2.03
C HIS A 205 15.07 -14.21 2.95
N LEU A 206 14.61 -15.39 3.34
CA LEU A 206 15.32 -16.25 4.31
C LEU A 206 16.76 -16.58 3.90
N ALA A 207 17.01 -16.84 2.61
CA ALA A 207 18.31 -17.29 2.13
C ALA A 207 19.36 -16.18 2.07
N SER A 208 18.96 -14.96 1.67
CA SER A 208 19.88 -13.84 1.43
C SER A 208 19.83 -12.76 2.52
N GLY A 209 18.77 -12.73 3.33
CA GLY A 209 18.46 -11.60 4.22
C GLY A 209 18.01 -10.34 3.47
N GLU A 210 17.89 -10.39 2.14
CA GLU A 210 17.42 -9.26 1.34
C GLU A 210 15.99 -8.90 1.73
N THR A 211 15.67 -7.62 1.61
CA THR A 211 14.37 -7.11 1.99
C THR A 211 13.77 -6.28 0.89
N GLU A 212 12.45 -6.28 0.84
CA GLU A 212 11.69 -5.48 -0.10
C GLU A 212 10.53 -4.80 0.61
N LEU A 213 10.26 -3.56 0.22
CA LEU A 213 9.09 -2.79 0.59
C LEU A 213 8.48 -2.16 -0.66
N HIS A 214 7.20 -2.41 -0.87
CA HIS A 214 6.43 -1.89 -2.01
C HIS A 214 5.13 -1.28 -1.52
N LEU A 215 4.72 -0.16 -2.09
CA LEU A 215 3.41 0.44 -1.90
C LEU A 215 2.65 0.36 -3.22
N GLY A 216 1.40 -0.09 -3.19
CA GLY A 216 0.66 -0.26 -4.44
C GLY A 216 -0.84 -0.44 -4.30
N ARG A 217 -1.50 -0.33 -5.45
CA ARG A 217 -2.92 -0.63 -5.62
C ARG A 217 -3.07 -2.08 -6.09
N PRO A 218 -3.54 -3.00 -5.23
CA PRO A 218 -3.67 -4.41 -5.61
C PRO A 218 -4.79 -4.59 -6.63
N ARG A 219 -4.63 -5.59 -7.48
CA ARG A 219 -5.60 -6.01 -8.50
C ARG A 219 -6.00 -7.45 -8.27
N GLN A 220 -7.30 -7.71 -8.21
CA GLN A 220 -7.82 -9.07 -8.13
C GLN A 220 -7.29 -9.86 -9.32
N ASN A 221 -6.63 -10.97 -9.02
CA ASN A 221 -5.95 -11.79 -10.03
C ASN A 221 -6.26 -13.28 -9.88
N ARG A 222 -6.37 -13.94 -11.03
CA ARG A 222 -6.25 -15.39 -11.19
C ARG A 222 -4.77 -15.76 -11.41
N ARG A 223 -4.49 -17.06 -11.44
CA ARG A 223 -3.13 -17.56 -11.65
C ARG A 223 -2.59 -17.06 -12.99
N GLY A 224 -1.47 -16.32 -12.96
CA GLY A 224 -0.82 -15.76 -14.14
C GLY A 224 -1.23 -14.32 -14.50
N GLU A 225 -2.25 -13.76 -13.84
CA GLU A 225 -2.65 -12.36 -14.03
C GLU A 225 -1.85 -11.40 -13.14
N LYS A 226 -1.77 -10.12 -13.55
CA LYS A 226 -1.07 -9.07 -12.82
C LYS A 226 -1.69 -8.88 -11.42
N ALA A 227 -0.84 -8.90 -10.39
CA ALA A 227 -1.26 -8.69 -9.00
C ALA A 227 -1.53 -7.22 -8.66
N TRP A 228 -1.17 -6.27 -9.51
CA TRP A 228 -1.22 -4.84 -9.21
C TRP A 228 -1.81 -4.06 -10.38
N TYR A 229 -2.55 -3.00 -10.06
CA TYR A 229 -2.82 -1.93 -11.04
C TYR A 229 -1.56 -1.07 -11.18
N TRP A 230 -0.97 -0.69 -10.06
CA TRP A 230 0.35 -0.06 -9.97
C TRP A 230 1.02 -0.43 -8.65
N ARG A 231 2.36 -0.37 -8.63
CA ARG A 231 3.18 -0.47 -7.41
C ARG A 231 4.42 0.41 -7.54
N LYS A 232 4.92 0.91 -6.42
CA LYS A 232 6.22 1.59 -6.29
C LYS A 232 7.05 0.89 -5.23
N ARG A 233 8.30 0.57 -5.56
CA ARG A 233 9.29 0.13 -4.58
C ARG A 233 9.69 1.33 -3.71
N ILE A 234 9.61 1.20 -2.39
CA ILE A 234 9.84 2.28 -1.42
C ILE A 234 10.81 1.83 -0.33
N ASP A 235 11.92 1.20 -0.71
CA ASP A 235 12.88 0.66 0.25
C ASP A 235 13.57 1.75 1.10
N PRO A 236 14.04 1.41 2.31
CA PRO A 236 14.80 2.34 3.14
C PRO A 236 16.16 2.63 2.50
N GLY A 237 16.41 3.90 2.14
CA GLY A 237 17.71 4.36 1.64
C GLY A 237 17.82 4.62 0.14
N GLY A 238 16.73 4.67 -0.61
CA GLY A 238 16.79 5.10 -2.02
C GLY A 238 15.48 5.67 -2.55
N ASP A 239 15.59 6.87 -3.15
CA ASP A 239 14.69 7.39 -4.19
C ASP A 239 15.11 6.83 -5.55
N ASN A 240 15.26 5.51 -5.66
CA ASN A 240 15.60 4.91 -6.95
C ASN A 240 14.34 4.89 -7.83
N ASP A 241 14.16 5.98 -8.58
CA ASP A 241 13.34 6.12 -9.79
C ASP A 241 13.85 5.18 -10.90
N GLY A 242 13.96 3.89 -10.61
CA GLY A 242 14.36 2.84 -11.54
C GLY A 242 13.28 1.79 -11.79
N ASP A 243 12.14 1.88 -11.10
CA ASP A 243 10.96 1.04 -11.38
C ASP A 243 9.88 1.97 -11.94
N GLU A 244 10.01 2.34 -13.22
CA GLU A 244 8.87 2.73 -14.04
C GLU A 244 7.89 1.55 -14.02
N GLY A 245 7.05 1.51 -12.98
CA GLY A 245 5.95 0.58 -12.87
C GLY A 245 5.19 0.64 -14.17
N GLY A 246 5.16 -0.48 -14.90
CA GLY A 246 4.69 -0.54 -16.27
C GLY A 246 3.29 0.04 -16.48
N VAL A 247 3.24 1.33 -16.75
CA VAL A 247 2.18 1.97 -17.53
C VAL A 247 2.41 1.48 -18.95
N LEU A 248 1.79 0.35 -19.31
CA LEU A 248 1.76 -0.05 -20.71
C LEU A 248 0.90 0.99 -21.43
N GLN A 249 1.56 1.83 -22.25
CA GLN A 249 0.87 2.59 -23.28
C GLN A 249 -0.01 1.63 -24.11
N PRO A 250 -1.22 2.05 -24.53
CA PRO A 250 -2.07 1.21 -25.36
C PRO A 250 -1.30 0.81 -26.62
N SER A 251 -1.24 -0.51 -26.83
CA SER A 251 -0.50 -1.16 -27.92
C SER A 251 -0.78 -0.45 -29.24
N ARG A 252 0.24 0.20 -29.80
CA ARG A 252 0.23 0.65 -31.19
C ARG A 252 0.13 -0.63 -32.03
N ALA A 253 -0.93 -0.73 -32.83
CA ALA A 253 -1.19 -1.89 -33.68
C ALA A 253 0.10 -2.30 -34.43
N PRO A 254 0.37 -3.61 -34.57
CA PRO A 254 1.56 -4.07 -35.27
C PRO A 254 1.55 -3.51 -36.70
N SER A 255 2.64 -2.85 -37.07
CA SER A 255 2.85 -2.43 -38.46
C SER A 255 2.85 -3.66 -39.37
N PRO A 256 2.27 -3.58 -40.58
CA PRO A 256 2.22 -4.71 -41.49
C PRO A 256 3.64 -5.14 -41.88
N LEU A 257 3.85 -6.46 -41.89
CA LEU A 257 5.11 -7.09 -42.29
C LEU A 257 5.49 -6.62 -43.72
N PRO A 258 6.78 -6.34 -43.99
CA PRO A 258 7.24 -6.04 -45.33
C PRO A 258 7.04 -7.27 -46.24
N ALA A 259 6.28 -7.06 -47.30
CA ALA A 259 6.16 -8.00 -48.40
C ALA A 259 7.46 -7.98 -49.20
N ASP A 260 8.41 -8.83 -48.82
CA ASP A 260 9.48 -9.29 -49.73
C ASP A 260 10.27 -10.40 -49.06
N LYS A 261 9.72 -11.63 -49.10
CA LYS A 261 10.45 -12.90 -49.31
C LYS A 261 9.44 -13.97 -49.72
N LEU A 262 8.92 -13.84 -50.94
CA LEU A 262 8.25 -14.92 -51.67
C LEU A 262 8.77 -14.88 -53.10
N THR A 263 9.92 -15.49 -53.35
CA THR A 263 10.22 -16.05 -54.68
C THR A 263 11.23 -17.18 -54.57
N LEU A 264 10.73 -18.37 -54.94
CA LEU A 264 11.36 -19.62 -55.39
C LEU A 264 12.36 -20.32 -54.47
#